data_AF-A0A8S3SS72-F1
#
_entry.id   AF-A0A8S3SS72-F1
#
_cell.length_a   1.000
_cell.length_b   1.000
_cell.length_c   1.000
_cell.angle_alpha   90.00
_cell.angle_beta   90.00
_cell.angle_gamma   90.00
#
_symmetry.space_group_name_H-M   'P 1'
#
loop_
_entity.id
_entity.type
_entity.pdbx_description
1 polymer ?
#
loop_
_entity_poly.entity_id
_entity_poly.type
_entity_poly.pdbx_seq_one_letter_code
_entity_poly.pdbx_strand_id
1 'polypeptide(L)'
;MFCNNISTARRNISQNAKVGDSLQECILNSSKWQAGIKSGQLSIALEPEAASIYCQHLKTDRQDAKEKNAFAQTIKAGMKYMVVDLGGGTADITVHQRYGDGSLKEVVPASGGPWGGKSIDEAFHSFLKRICGPKVMEELRKTELEDFIDLFREFETKKVNSCRSN
;
A
#
# COMPACT_ATOMS: atom_id res chain seq x y z
N MET A 1 -15.10 28.94 -16.12
CA MET A 1 -15.20 28.07 -17.32
C MET A 1 -14.44 26.77 -17.02
N PHE A 2 -15.04 25.86 -16.25
CA PHE A 2 -14.45 24.56 -15.89
C PHE A 2 -15.43 23.48 -16.31
N CYS A 3 -15.30 23.05 -17.57
CA CYS A 3 -15.72 21.73 -18.04
C CYS A 3 -15.09 21.51 -19.42
N ASN A 4 -14.72 20.27 -19.70
CA ASN A 4 -14.13 19.72 -20.95
C ASN A 4 -12.60 19.59 -20.97
N ASN A 5 -12.08 18.52 -20.34
CA ASN A 5 -11.13 17.59 -20.96
C ASN A 5 -10.69 16.49 -19.97
N ILE A 6 -11.58 15.54 -19.69
CA ILE A 6 -11.22 14.27 -19.00
C ILE A 6 -10.38 13.36 -19.94
N SER A 7 -10.34 13.67 -21.24
CA SER A 7 -9.71 12.89 -22.32
C SER A 7 -8.17 12.85 -22.29
N THR A 8 -7.48 13.77 -21.61
CA THR A 8 -6.01 13.92 -21.66
C THR A 8 -5.27 13.57 -20.35
N ALA A 9 -5.98 13.21 -19.27
CA ALA A 9 -5.35 12.92 -17.99
C ALA A 9 -4.49 11.64 -18.06
N ARG A 10 -3.19 11.76 -17.75
CA ARG A 10 -2.34 10.60 -17.47
C ARG A 10 -2.70 10.01 -16.11
N ARG A 11 -2.74 8.69 -16.02
CA ARG A 11 -3.04 7.93 -14.80
C ARG A 11 -1.79 7.15 -14.40
N ASN A 12 -1.54 7.10 -13.10
CA ASN A 12 -0.50 6.26 -12.53
C ASN A 12 -1.17 5.11 -11.76
N ILE A 13 -0.67 3.90 -11.93
CA ILE A 13 -1.01 2.76 -11.09
C ILE A 13 0.18 2.51 -10.17
N SER A 14 -0.05 2.58 -8.87
CA SER A 14 0.96 2.19 -7.88
C SER A 14 0.99 0.67 -7.74
N GLN A 15 2.17 0.11 -7.57
CA GLN A 15 2.36 -1.30 -7.27
C GLN A 15 3.54 -1.53 -6.33
N ASN A 16 3.55 -2.70 -5.71
CA ASN A 16 4.64 -3.18 -4.88
C ASN A 16 5.96 -3.29 -5.69
N ALA A 17 7.08 -2.90 -5.06
CA ALA A 17 8.42 -2.92 -5.65
C ALA A 17 8.92 -4.31 -6.10
N LYS A 18 8.32 -5.40 -5.60
CA LYS A 18 8.65 -6.78 -5.93
C LYS A 18 7.82 -7.39 -7.06
N VAL A 19 6.90 -6.63 -7.65
CA VAL A 19 6.11 -7.11 -8.80
C VAL A 19 7.02 -7.23 -10.02
N GLY A 20 7.23 -8.46 -10.49
CA GLY A 20 8.05 -8.75 -11.68
C GLY A 20 7.40 -8.31 -13.00
N ASP A 21 8.22 -8.06 -14.01
CA ASP A 21 7.84 -7.42 -15.28
C ASP A 21 6.63 -8.04 -15.99
N SER A 22 6.49 -9.36 -15.95
CA SER A 22 5.35 -10.06 -16.57
C SER A 22 4.02 -9.69 -15.90
N LEU A 23 3.99 -9.58 -14.57
CA LEU A 23 2.79 -9.14 -13.86
C LEU A 23 2.52 -7.65 -14.10
N GLN A 24 3.57 -6.82 -14.22
CA GLN A 24 3.40 -5.40 -14.55
C GLN A 24 2.71 -5.23 -15.91
N GLU A 25 3.14 -6.00 -16.91
CA GLU A 25 2.51 -6.01 -18.22
C GLU A 25 1.04 -6.48 -18.13
N CYS A 26 0.76 -7.52 -17.35
CA CYS A 26 -0.62 -7.96 -17.12
C CYS A 26 -1.48 -6.88 -16.46
N ILE A 27 -0.96 -6.14 -15.49
CA ILE A 27 -1.67 -5.03 -14.81
C ILE A 27 -1.97 -3.92 -15.83
N LEU A 28 -0.97 -3.51 -16.60
CA LEU A 28 -1.12 -2.48 -17.62
C LEU A 28 -2.15 -2.90 -18.69
N ASN A 29 -2.06 -4.13 -19.18
CA ASN A 29 -2.98 -4.63 -20.20
C ASN A 29 -4.41 -4.76 -19.64
N SER A 30 -4.59 -5.34 -18.46
CA SER A 30 -5.91 -5.43 -17.81
C SER A 30 -6.54 -4.05 -17.63
N SER A 31 -5.75 -3.06 -17.21
CA SER A 31 -6.23 -1.68 -17.03
C SER A 31 -6.67 -1.02 -18.34
N LYS A 32 -5.97 -1.29 -19.45
CA LYS A 32 -6.37 -0.82 -20.78
C LYS A 32 -7.73 -1.42 -21.18
N TRP A 33 -7.87 -2.74 -21.03
CA TRP A 33 -9.06 -3.48 -21.45
C TRP A 33 -10.28 -3.20 -20.58
N GLN A 34 -10.12 -3.21 -19.26
CA GLN A 34 -11.23 -3.10 -18.30
C GLN A 34 -11.66 -1.65 -18.05
N ALA A 35 -10.70 -0.71 -18.00
CA ALA A 35 -10.95 0.69 -17.67
C ALA A 35 -10.87 1.64 -18.88
N GLY A 36 -10.66 1.11 -20.10
CA GLY A 36 -10.66 1.88 -21.35
C GLY A 36 -9.52 2.91 -21.46
N ILE A 37 -8.37 2.64 -20.83
CA ILE A 37 -7.25 3.58 -20.75
C ILE A 37 -6.34 3.43 -21.97
N LYS A 38 -6.02 4.53 -22.67
CA LYS A 38 -5.08 4.50 -23.80
C LYS A 38 -3.64 4.26 -23.33
N SER A 39 -2.85 3.54 -24.13
CA SER A 39 -1.48 3.11 -23.75
C SER A 39 -0.51 4.26 -23.42
N GLY A 40 -0.69 5.45 -24.00
CA GLY A 40 0.15 6.63 -23.70
C GLY A 40 -0.29 7.44 -22.48
N GLN A 41 -1.37 7.03 -21.81
CA GLN A 41 -1.96 7.71 -20.66
C GLN A 41 -1.82 6.91 -19.37
N LEU A 42 -1.00 5.85 -19.37
CA LEU A 42 -0.84 4.96 -18.23
C LEU A 42 0.64 4.74 -17.95
N SER A 43 1.03 4.92 -16.70
CA SER A 43 2.36 4.57 -16.20
C SER A 43 2.26 3.82 -14.88
N ILE A 44 3.26 3.00 -14.60
CA ILE A 44 3.45 2.37 -13.30
C ILE A 44 4.28 3.29 -12.43
N ALA A 45 3.91 3.38 -11.15
CA ALA A 45 4.72 3.96 -10.11
C ALA A 45 4.97 2.89 -9.03
N LEU A 46 6.16 2.86 -8.44
CA LEU A 46 6.37 2.01 -7.27
C LEU A 46 5.68 2.67 -6.06
N GLU A 47 4.98 1.89 -5.26
CA GLU A 47 4.38 2.34 -3.99
C GLU A 47 5.38 3.10 -3.09
N PRO A 48 6.60 2.60 -2.82
CA PRO A 48 7.56 3.33 -2.01
C PRO A 48 8.00 4.66 -2.64
N GLU A 49 8.11 4.74 -3.97
CA GLU A 49 8.45 5.98 -4.68
C GLU A 49 7.31 7.00 -4.58
N ALA A 50 6.07 6.55 -4.83
CA ALA A 50 4.88 7.37 -4.72
C ALA A 50 4.72 7.93 -3.30
N ALA A 51 4.87 7.08 -2.28
CA ALA A 51 4.86 7.48 -0.88
C ALA A 51 5.98 8.48 -0.58
N SER A 52 7.18 8.23 -1.09
CA SER A 52 8.32 9.10 -0.86
C SER A 52 8.17 10.49 -1.52
N ILE A 53 7.62 10.56 -2.73
CA ILE A 53 7.33 11.81 -3.42
C ILE A 53 6.23 12.56 -2.65
N TYR A 54 5.17 11.86 -2.24
CA TYR A 54 4.09 12.44 -1.44
C TYR A 54 4.63 13.08 -0.16
N CYS A 55 5.46 12.36 0.61
CA CYS A 55 6.03 12.88 1.86
C CYS A 55 6.94 14.10 1.66
N GLN A 56 7.66 14.18 0.55
CA GLN A 56 8.45 15.38 0.20
C GLN A 56 7.56 16.59 -0.12
N HIS A 57 6.37 16.37 -0.67
CA HIS A 57 5.46 17.43 -1.13
C HIS A 57 4.30 17.73 -0.18
N LEU A 58 4.17 17.01 0.94
CA LEU A 58 3.17 17.19 2.01
C LEU A 58 3.14 18.60 2.65
N LYS A 59 3.93 19.57 2.15
CA LYS A 59 4.14 20.90 2.71
C LYS A 59 3.60 22.07 1.87
N THR A 60 2.81 21.81 0.82
CA THR A 60 2.31 22.87 -0.07
C THR A 60 0.82 23.21 0.12
N ASP A 61 -0.01 22.29 0.64
CA ASP A 61 -1.48 22.45 0.63
C ASP A 61 -2.16 22.68 2.01
N ARG A 62 -1.45 22.54 3.14
CA ARG A 62 -2.02 22.85 4.46
C ARG A 62 -1.66 24.29 4.83
N GLN A 63 -2.61 25.21 4.63
CA GLN A 63 -2.51 26.65 4.91
C GLN A 63 -2.42 27.02 6.42
N ASP A 64 -2.23 26.07 7.33
CA ASP A 64 -2.01 26.37 8.75
C ASP A 64 -0.51 26.46 9.07
N ALA A 65 -0.03 27.70 8.97
CA ALA A 65 1.36 28.12 8.93
C ALA A 65 2.16 28.01 10.26
N LYS A 66 2.15 26.87 10.96
CA LYS A 66 3.08 26.65 12.10
C LYS A 66 3.84 25.33 12.11
N GLU A 67 3.33 24.27 11.50
CA GLU A 67 4.09 23.02 11.34
C GLU A 67 4.56 22.87 9.90
N LYS A 68 5.72 23.47 9.62
CA LYS A 68 6.40 23.19 8.36
C LYS A 68 6.80 21.70 8.35
N ASN A 69 6.03 20.77 7.79
CA ASN A 69 6.52 19.58 7.07
C ASN A 69 7.86 18.97 7.52
N ALA A 70 8.04 18.52 8.76
CA ALA A 70 9.36 18.20 9.29
C ALA A 70 10.20 17.34 8.31
N PHE A 71 9.56 16.39 7.63
CA PHE A 71 10.19 15.53 6.63
C PHE A 71 10.85 16.30 5.46
N ALA A 72 10.14 17.20 4.78
CA ALA A 72 10.69 17.93 3.63
C ALA A 72 11.81 18.93 3.99
N GLN A 73 11.90 19.35 5.27
CA GLN A 73 13.03 20.13 5.77
C GLN A 73 14.21 19.26 6.22
N THR A 74 13.90 18.08 6.74
CA THR A 74 14.90 17.14 7.25
C THR A 74 15.61 16.42 6.11
N ILE A 75 14.91 16.00 5.05
CA ILE A 75 15.52 15.23 3.96
C ILE A 75 16.17 16.15 2.93
N LYS A 76 17.48 16.39 3.08
CA LYS A 76 18.31 17.16 2.14
C LYS A 76 18.89 16.27 1.04
N ALA A 77 19.39 16.90 -0.02
CA ALA A 77 20.16 16.21 -1.05
C ALA A 77 21.32 15.42 -0.43
N GLY A 78 21.53 14.19 -0.91
CA GLY A 78 22.50 13.24 -0.41
C GLY A 78 22.01 12.36 0.75
N MET A 79 20.92 12.73 1.44
CA MET A 79 20.41 11.95 2.56
C MET A 79 19.71 10.67 2.10
N LYS A 80 19.84 9.64 2.94
CA LYS A 80 19.21 8.35 2.78
C LYS A 80 18.14 8.17 3.84
N TYR A 81 17.01 7.60 3.46
CA TYR A 81 15.91 7.27 4.35
C TYR A 81 15.21 6.00 3.87
N MET A 82 14.46 5.39 4.78
CA MET A 82 13.74 4.15 4.54
C MET A 82 12.26 4.44 4.41
N VAL A 83 11.62 3.81 3.42
CA VAL A 83 10.18 3.70 3.32
C VAL A 83 9.82 2.28 3.75
N VAL A 84 8.93 2.17 4.73
CA VAL A 84 8.39 0.91 5.23
C VAL A 84 6.90 0.92 4.94
N ASP A 85 6.49 0.15 3.94
CA ASP A 85 5.10 0.01 3.54
C ASP A 85 4.53 -1.27 4.17
N LEU A 86 3.58 -1.11 5.09
CA LEU A 86 2.94 -2.20 5.81
C LEU A 86 1.51 -2.35 5.31
N GLY A 87 1.38 -3.06 4.19
CA GLY A 87 0.10 -3.30 3.53
C GLY A 87 -0.70 -4.44 4.15
N GLY A 88 -1.83 -4.75 3.52
CA GLY A 88 -2.68 -5.87 3.92
C GLY A 88 -2.05 -7.23 3.64
N GLY A 89 -1.35 -7.39 2.51
CA GLY A 89 -0.73 -8.65 2.11
C GLY A 89 0.77 -8.72 2.37
N THR A 90 1.48 -7.61 2.15
CA THR A 90 2.94 -7.55 2.18
C THR A 90 3.42 -6.48 3.13
N ALA A 91 4.64 -6.65 3.61
CA ALA A 91 5.43 -5.59 4.20
C ALA A 91 6.67 -5.40 3.33
N ASP A 92 6.90 -4.19 2.83
CA ASP A 92 7.96 -3.86 1.90
C ASP A 92 8.82 -2.73 2.44
N ILE A 93 10.13 -2.86 2.24
CA ILE A 93 11.14 -1.97 2.78
C ILE A 93 12.05 -1.55 1.64
N THR A 94 12.08 -0.25 1.37
CA THR A 94 12.92 0.36 0.35
C THR A 94 13.74 1.48 0.96
N VAL A 95 15.02 1.60 0.57
CA VAL A 95 15.88 2.70 1.01
C VAL A 95 16.11 3.64 -0.17
N HIS A 96 15.66 4.89 -0.01
CA HIS A 96 15.86 5.93 -1.00
C HIS A 96 16.97 6.89 -0.60
N GLN A 97 17.69 7.39 -1.58
CA GLN A 97 18.56 8.56 -1.49
C GLN A 97 17.95 9.69 -2.31
N ARG A 98 17.86 10.89 -1.72
CA ARG A 98 17.39 12.09 -2.42
C ARG A 98 18.56 12.77 -3.13
N TYR A 99 18.41 13.09 -4.41
CA TYR A 99 19.37 13.89 -5.17
C TYR A 99 19.07 15.40 -5.10
N GLY A 100 20.02 16.22 -5.57
CA GLY A 100 19.93 17.68 -5.54
C GLY A 100 18.79 18.25 -6.39
N ASP A 101 18.41 17.54 -7.45
CA ASP A 101 17.29 17.87 -8.33
C ASP A 101 15.93 17.37 -7.79
N GLY A 102 15.91 16.74 -6.61
CA GLY A 102 14.73 16.14 -6.00
C GLY A 102 14.38 14.74 -6.50
N SER A 103 15.14 14.19 -7.45
CA SER A 103 14.97 12.80 -7.89
C SER A 103 15.38 11.82 -6.78
N LEU A 104 14.87 10.59 -6.90
CA LEU A 104 15.09 9.53 -5.93
C LEU A 104 15.91 8.41 -6.56
N LYS A 105 16.82 7.85 -5.77
CA LYS A 105 17.52 6.62 -6.11
C LYS A 105 17.30 5.56 -5.06
N GLU A 106 16.87 4.40 -5.49
CA GLU A 106 16.92 3.20 -4.67
C GLU A 106 18.39 2.82 -4.38
N VAL A 107 18.73 2.74 -3.09
CA VAL A 107 20.11 2.49 -2.61
C VAL A 107 20.40 0.99 -2.57
N VAL A 108 19.40 0.19 -2.23
CA VAL A 108 19.46 -1.27 -2.14
C VAL A 108 18.18 -1.86 -2.71
N PRO A 109 18.23 -3.07 -3.31
CA PRO A 109 17.03 -3.76 -3.79
C PRO A 109 15.94 -3.80 -2.71
N ALA A 110 14.72 -3.45 -3.10
CA ALA A 110 13.57 -3.54 -2.21
C ALA A 110 13.44 -4.94 -1.57
N SER A 111 13.24 -4.96 -0.25
CA SER A 111 13.06 -6.18 0.55
C SER A 111 11.65 -6.22 1.12
N GLY A 112 11.21 -7.38 1.64
CA GLY A 112 9.83 -7.55 2.05
C GLY A 112 9.34 -8.98 1.99
N GLY A 113 8.14 -9.21 2.50
CA GLY A 113 7.54 -10.54 2.62
C GLY A 113 6.06 -10.49 2.96
N PRO A 114 5.39 -11.66 3.12
CA PRO A 114 3.96 -11.77 3.42
C PRO A 114 3.67 -11.48 4.90
N TRP A 115 4.18 -10.35 5.40
CA TRP A 115 4.08 -9.93 6.80
C TRP A 115 3.08 -8.77 6.98
N GLY A 116 2.21 -8.56 5.99
CA GLY A 116 1.13 -7.59 6.08
C GLY A 116 0.02 -8.00 7.05
N GLY A 117 -1.06 -7.22 7.08
CA GLY A 117 -2.22 -7.45 7.96
C GLY A 117 -2.81 -8.87 7.91
N LYS A 118 -2.71 -9.57 6.76
CA LYS A 118 -3.15 -10.96 6.59
C LYS A 118 -2.44 -11.92 7.56
N SER A 119 -1.16 -11.68 7.88
CA SER A 119 -0.42 -12.50 8.83
C SER A 119 -1.04 -12.43 10.24
N ILE A 120 -1.63 -11.29 10.59
CA ILE A 120 -2.38 -11.10 11.85
C ILE A 120 -3.68 -11.91 11.80
N ASP A 121 -4.39 -11.88 10.68
CA ASP A 121 -5.64 -12.64 10.49
C ASP A 121 -5.39 -14.16 10.55
N GLU A 122 -4.29 -14.63 9.96
CA GLU A 122 -3.85 -16.02 10.02
C GLU A 122 -3.44 -16.45 11.44
N ALA A 123 -2.78 -15.56 12.19
CA ALA A 123 -2.45 -15.79 13.59
C ALA A 123 -3.71 -15.87 14.46
N PHE A 124 -4.69 -14.99 14.22
CA PHE A 124 -5.98 -15.03 14.90
C PHE A 124 -6.76 -16.31 14.58
N HIS A 125 -6.79 -16.73 13.32
CA HIS A 125 -7.40 -18.00 12.93
C HIS A 125 -6.73 -19.19 13.62
N SER A 126 -5.40 -19.19 13.68
CA SER A 126 -4.62 -20.24 14.37
C SER A 126 -4.90 -20.26 15.87
N PHE A 127 -5.09 -19.08 16.47
CA PHE A 127 -5.49 -18.94 17.87
C PHE A 127 -6.88 -19.57 18.13
N LEU A 128 -7.87 -19.30 17.28
CA LEU A 128 -9.20 -19.92 17.38
C LEU A 128 -9.12 -21.45 17.22
N LYS A 129 -8.33 -21.95 16.26
CA LYS A 129 -8.10 -23.41 16.11
C LYS A 129 -7.50 -24.04 17.35
N ARG A 130 -6.63 -23.33 18.08
CA ARG A 130 -6.02 -23.81 19.32
C ARG A 130 -7.01 -23.88 20.48
N ILE A 131 -7.98 -22.98 20.53
CA ILE A 131 -9.00 -22.92 21.60
C ILE A 131 -10.15 -23.87 21.32
N CYS A 132 -10.77 -23.75 20.14
CA CYS A 132 -11.99 -24.48 19.79
C CYS A 132 -11.70 -25.86 19.19
N GLY A 133 -10.46 -26.09 18.75
CA GLY A 133 -10.05 -27.29 18.03
C GLY A 133 -10.12 -27.10 16.50
N PRO A 134 -9.17 -27.67 15.74
CA PRO A 134 -9.15 -27.52 14.28
C PRO A 134 -10.40 -28.06 13.59
N LYS A 135 -10.97 -29.17 14.08
CA LYS A 135 -12.16 -29.79 13.49
C LYS A 135 -13.37 -28.87 13.57
N VAL A 136 -13.61 -28.27 14.74
CA VAL A 136 -14.73 -27.34 14.97
C VAL A 136 -14.61 -26.11 14.06
N MET A 137 -13.41 -25.55 13.91
CA MET A 137 -13.20 -24.39 13.02
C MET A 137 -13.39 -24.73 11.53
N GLU A 138 -12.99 -25.94 11.11
CA GLU A 138 -13.21 -26.38 9.71
C GLU A 138 -14.67 -26.76 9.45
N GLU A 139 -15.39 -27.29 10.45
CA GLU A 139 -16.84 -27.52 10.38
C GLU A 139 -17.59 -26.20 10.29
N LEU A 140 -17.32 -25.23 11.18
CA LEU A 140 -17.89 -23.89 11.14
C LEU A 140 -17.74 -23.25 9.74
N ARG A 141 -16.53 -23.31 9.17
CA ARG A 141 -16.25 -22.77 7.83
C ARG A 141 -17.06 -23.44 6.72
N LYS A 142 -17.39 -24.72 6.87
CA LYS A 142 -18.08 -25.52 5.83
C LYS A 142 -19.60 -25.47 5.96
N THR A 143 -20.13 -25.50 7.18
CA THR A 143 -21.57 -25.59 7.44
C THR A 143 -22.19 -24.22 7.69
N GLU A 144 -21.49 -23.34 8.40
CA GLU A 144 -21.97 -22.02 8.81
C GLU A 144 -21.05 -20.91 8.25
N LEU A 145 -20.93 -20.83 6.93
CA LEU A 145 -20.02 -19.89 6.26
C LEU A 145 -20.34 -18.42 6.59
N GLU A 146 -21.61 -18.09 6.81
CA GLU A 146 -22.05 -16.72 7.17
C GLU A 146 -21.49 -16.32 8.55
N ASP A 147 -21.69 -17.15 9.57
CA ASP A 147 -21.12 -16.94 10.91
C ASP A 147 -19.59 -16.89 10.88
N PHE A 148 -18.96 -17.76 10.07
CA PHE A 148 -17.51 -17.72 9.89
C PHE A 148 -17.05 -16.38 9.30
N ILE A 149 -17.71 -15.87 8.26
CA ILE A 149 -17.36 -14.59 7.63
C ILE A 149 -17.59 -13.43 8.61
N ASP A 150 -18.72 -13.42 9.33
CA ASP A 150 -19.05 -12.36 10.28
C ASP A 150 -18.07 -12.32 11.45
N LEU A 151 -17.62 -13.48 11.94
CA LEU A 151 -16.56 -13.57 12.95
C LEU A 151 -15.26 -12.87 12.49
N PHE A 152 -14.80 -13.14 11.27
CA PHE A 152 -13.58 -12.54 10.74
C PHE A 152 -13.77 -11.06 10.38
N ARG A 153 -14.97 -10.65 9.96
CA ARG A 153 -15.32 -9.24 9.74
C ARG A 153 -15.34 -8.44 11.04
N GLU A 154 -15.89 -9.01 12.11
CA GLU A 154 -15.89 -8.38 13.43
C GLU A 154 -14.46 -8.27 13.97
N PHE A 155 -13.64 -9.30 13.76
CA PHE A 155 -12.22 -9.26 14.09
C PHE A 155 -11.49 -8.13 13.33
N GLU A 156 -11.68 -8.00 12.01
CA GLU A 156 -11.09 -6.92 11.22
C GLU A 156 -11.50 -5.55 11.75
N THR A 157 -12.79 -5.38 12.08
CA THR A 157 -13.32 -4.13 12.63
C THR A 157 -12.63 -3.76 13.95
N LYS A 158 -12.47 -4.74 14.85
CA LYS A 158 -11.77 -4.53 16.14
C LYS A 158 -10.28 -4.24 15.93
N LYS A 159 -9.63 -4.94 15.00
CA LYS A 159 -8.22 -4.71 14.63
C LYS A 159 -8.02 -3.26 14.18
N VAL A 160 -8.83 -2.76 13.25
CA VAL A 160 -8.74 -1.37 12.77
C VAL A 160 -9.01 -0.35 13.87
N ASN A 161 -10.03 -0.59 14.72
CA ASN A 161 -10.36 0.31 15.82
C ASN A 161 -9.26 0.38 16.88
N SER A 162 -8.57 -0.73 17.15
CA SER A 162 -7.45 -0.76 18.11
C SER A 162 -6.28 0.15 17.67
N CYS A 163 -6.07 0.33 16.37
CA CYS A 163 -5.02 1.21 15.83
C CYS A 163 -5.39 2.70 15.86
N ARG A 164 -6.68 3.04 15.94
CA ARG A 164 -7.18 4.43 15.91
C ARG A 164 -7.40 5.04 17.30
N SER A 165 -7.26 4.24 18.34
CA SER A 165 -7.62 4.62 19.71
C SER A 165 -6.46 5.25 20.52
N ASN A 166 -5.39 5.69 19.84
CA ASN A 166 -4.22 6.35 20.45
C ASN A 166 -4.09 7.80 19.98
#